data_AF-A0A6I4NSU3-F1
#
_entry.id   AF-A0A6I4NSU3-F1
#
_cell.length_a   1.000
_cell.length_b   1.000
_cell.length_c   1.000
_cell.angle_alpha   90.00
_cell.angle_beta   90.00
_cell.angle_gamma   90.00
#
_symmetry.space_group_name_H-M   'P 1'
#
loop_
_entity.id
_entity.type
_entity.pdbx_description
1 polymer ?
#
loop_
_entity_poly.entity_id
_entity_poly.type
_entity_poly.pdbx_seq_one_letter_code
_entity_poly.pdbx_strand_id
1 'polypeptide(L)'
;METDANKEHIERETLQLVLEEFAQEQKTNNQHIEALIIAINNIGNKIDVSIKEQKAEKNVLESLDIKPIEAILQKSFLDIKFMIGRQPKSIVRKFQILLFPEQDAKLFYKIVFGRWFLWLAIMIALNNLYSWGIHYSDNSKEIEIRQIQNDRIRKAWEYLYVNNDKETKKLMKKAYANSVESK
;
A
#
# COMPACT_ATOMS: atom_id res chain seq x y z
N MET A 1 28.07 2.90 3.25
CA MET A 1 27.46 2.02 4.28
C MET A 1 27.00 2.80 5.53
N GLU A 2 27.42 4.05 5.76
CA GLU A 2 27.02 4.83 6.94
C GLU A 2 25.65 5.55 6.82
N THR A 3 25.07 5.62 5.62
CA THR A 3 23.80 6.34 5.37
C THR A 3 22.55 5.51 5.67
N ASP A 4 22.61 4.18 5.56
CA ASP A 4 21.45 3.30 5.79
C ASP A 4 21.18 3.08 7.29
N ALA A 5 22.22 2.95 8.11
CA ALA A 5 22.09 2.79 9.56
C ALA A 5 21.41 3.99 10.23
N ASN A 6 21.67 5.20 9.73
CA ASN A 6 21.10 6.43 10.27
C ASN A 6 19.60 6.56 9.92
N LYS A 7 19.19 6.06 8.75
CA LYS A 7 17.79 6.06 8.32
C LYS A 7 16.94 5.07 9.10
N GLU A 8 17.46 3.88 9.37
CA GLU A 8 16.79 2.86 10.18
C GLU A 8 16.59 3.32 11.64
N HIS A 9 17.55 4.08 12.18
CA HIS A 9 17.45 4.67 13.52
C HIS A 9 16.33 5.71 13.60
N ILE A 10 16.26 6.62 12.62
CA ILE A 10 15.21 7.65 12.54
C ILE A 10 13.83 6.99 12.42
N GLU A 11 13.68 5.97 11.59
CA GLU A 11 12.40 5.25 11.44
C GLU A 11 11.95 4.57 12.74
N ARG A 12 12.88 3.98 13.51
CA ARG A 12 12.58 3.38 14.82
C ARG A 12 12.17 4.42 15.87
N GLU A 13 12.86 5.57 15.94
CA GLU A 13 12.49 6.66 16.84
C GLU A 13 11.11 7.23 16.50
N THR A 14 10.81 7.38 15.20
CA THR A 14 9.51 7.88 14.76
C THR A 14 8.38 6.90 15.09
N LEU A 15 8.60 5.60 14.89
CA LEU A 15 7.64 4.56 15.28
C LEU A 15 7.44 4.50 16.79
N GLN A 16 8.51 4.64 17.57
CA GLN A 16 8.44 4.66 19.01
C GLN A 16 7.61 5.85 19.51
N LEU A 17 7.82 7.04 18.95
CA LEU A 17 7.04 8.24 19.27
C LEU A 17 5.54 8.03 19.00
N VAL A 18 5.19 7.50 17.82
CA VAL A 18 3.79 7.26 17.44
C VAL A 18 3.13 6.23 18.36
N LEU A 19 3.86 5.17 18.75
CA LEU A 19 3.36 4.16 19.68
C LEU A 19 3.13 4.73 21.09
N GLU A 20 4.01 5.63 21.53
CA GLU A 20 3.90 6.30 22.82
C GLU A 20 2.72 7.28 22.83
N GLU A 21 2.56 8.09 21.77
CA GLU A 21 1.39 8.97 21.60
C GLU A 21 0.08 8.16 21.56
N PHE A 22 0.06 7.04 20.84
CA PHE A 22 -1.12 6.16 20.77
C PHE A 22 -1.47 5.55 22.13
N ALA A 23 -0.46 5.07 22.88
CA ALA A 23 -0.67 4.52 24.22
C ALA A 23 -1.19 5.59 25.19
N GLN A 24 -0.68 6.82 25.09
CA GLN A 24 -1.14 7.95 25.89
C GLN A 24 -2.58 8.35 25.55
N GLU A 25 -2.92 8.41 24.26
CA GLU A 25 -4.28 8.70 23.80
C GLU A 25 -5.28 7.60 24.21
N GLN A 26 -4.87 6.33 24.18
CA GLN A 26 -5.70 5.23 24.66
C GLN A 26 -5.98 5.34 26.16
N LYS A 27 -4.98 5.76 26.95
CA LYS A 27 -5.13 5.97 28.40
C LYS A 27 -6.10 7.12 28.71
N THR A 28 -5.99 8.26 28.03
CA THR A 28 -6.89 9.40 28.24
C THR A 28 -8.32 9.08 27.80
N ASN A 29 -8.47 8.32 26.72
CA ASN A 29 -9.79 7.87 26.26
C ASN A 29 -10.47 6.95 27.28
N ASN A 30 -9.75 6.00 27.89
CA ASN A 30 -10.29 5.16 28.95
C ASN A 30 -10.77 5.99 30.16
N GLN A 31 -10.04 7.04 30.55
CA GLN A 31 -10.47 7.95 31.63
C GLN A 31 -11.75 8.72 31.26
N HIS A 32 -11.91 9.13 30.00
CA HIS A 32 -13.13 9.79 29.54
C HIS A 32 -14.34 8.84 29.56
N ILE A 33 -14.14 7.56 29.20
CA ILE A 33 -15.18 6.53 29.29
C ILE A 33 -15.61 6.34 30.75
N GLU A 34 -14.68 6.25 31.70
CA GLU A 34 -15.01 6.14 33.13
C GLU A 34 -15.81 7.34 33.63
N ALA A 35 -15.41 8.57 33.25
CA ALA A 35 -16.14 9.79 33.60
C ALA A 35 -17.56 9.81 33.05
N LEU A 36 -17.76 9.32 31.81
CA LEU A 36 -19.08 9.19 31.20
C LEU A 36 -19.96 8.16 31.93
N ILE A 37 -19.39 7.02 32.34
CA ILE A 37 -20.11 6.02 33.15
C ILE A 37 -20.58 6.63 34.47
N ILE A 38 -19.72 7.39 35.15
CA ILE A 38 -20.07 8.09 36.40
C ILE A 38 -21.21 9.09 36.16
N ALA A 39 -21.14 9.87 35.08
CA ALA A 39 -22.17 10.85 34.74
C ALA A 39 -23.53 10.18 34.45
N ILE A 40 -23.54 9.07 33.70
CA ILE A 40 -24.75 8.30 33.40
C ILE A 40 -25.36 7.74 34.69
N ASN A 41 -24.55 7.16 35.58
CA ASN A 41 -25.03 6.64 36.86
C ASN A 41 -25.61 7.75 37.75
N ASN A 42 -25.01 8.94 37.75
CA ASN A 42 -25.54 10.09 38.50
C ASN A 42 -26.90 10.54 37.93
N ILE A 43 -27.04 10.60 36.60
CA ILE A 43 -28.32 10.90 35.95
C ILE A 43 -29.37 9.83 36.27
N GLY A 44 -29.01 8.55 36.22
CA GLY A 44 -29.89 7.45 36.60
C GLY A 44 -30.41 7.59 38.03
N ASN A 45 -29.53 7.89 38.98
CA ASN A 45 -29.90 8.12 40.37
C ASN A 45 -30.83 9.33 40.54
N LYS A 46 -30.59 10.42 39.81
CA LYS A 46 -31.47 11.61 39.84
C LYS A 46 -32.86 11.29 39.30
N ILE A 47 -32.96 10.50 38.23
CA ILE A 47 -34.23 10.05 37.65
C ILE A 47 -35.00 9.19 38.65
N ASP A 48 -34.32 8.24 39.31
CA ASP A 48 -34.96 7.37 40.31
C ASP A 48 -35.48 8.16 41.53
N VAL A 49 -34.77 9.21 41.95
CA VAL A 49 -35.23 10.13 43.01
C VAL A 49 -36.48 10.89 42.56
N SER A 50 -36.47 11.50 41.37
CA SER A 50 -37.64 12.24 40.85
C SER A 50 -38.87 11.35 40.65
N ILE A 51 -38.69 10.08 40.27
CA ILE A 51 -39.80 9.10 40.15
C ILE A 51 -40.38 8.76 41.53
N LYS A 52 -39.54 8.70 42.58
CA LYS A 52 -40.01 8.44 43.95
C LYS A 52 -40.75 9.65 44.53
N GLU A 53 -40.26 10.87 44.29
CA GLU A 53 -40.90 12.12 44.72
C GLU A 53 -42.29 12.31 44.08
N GLN A 54 -42.44 12.04 42.77
CA GLN A 54 -43.76 12.09 42.10
C GLN A 54 -44.77 11.06 42.62
N LYS A 55 -44.32 9.92 43.16
CA LYS A 55 -45.22 8.92 43.75
C LYS A 55 -45.73 9.34 45.13
N ALA A 56 -45.03 10.22 45.84
CA ALA A 56 -45.46 10.74 47.14
C ALA A 56 -46.53 11.84 47.03
N GLU A 57 -46.56 12.60 45.93
CA GLU A 57 -47.48 13.73 45.70
C GLU A 57 -48.84 13.35 45.08
N LYS A 58 -49.12 12.06 44.84
CA LYS A 58 -50.43 11.60 44.32
C LYS A 58 -51.53 11.63 45.39
N ASN A 59 -51.86 12.81 45.91
CA ASN A 59 -53.13 13.11 46.56
C ASN A 59 -53.40 14.61 46.41
N VAL A 60 -53.90 15.02 45.25
CA VAL A 60 -54.87 16.12 45.03
C VAL A 60 -55.05 16.20 43.51
N LEU A 61 -56.26 15.82 43.07
CA LEU A 61 -56.66 15.87 41.67
C LEU A 61 -57.24 17.27 41.42
N GLU A 62 -56.38 18.25 41.15
CA GLU A 62 -56.80 19.51 40.54
C GLU A 62 -56.65 19.39 39.03
N SER A 63 -57.73 19.67 38.30
CA SER A 63 -57.73 19.72 36.84
C SER A 63 -56.89 20.91 36.38
N LEU A 64 -55.58 20.71 36.22
CA LEU A 64 -54.67 21.70 35.66
C LEU A 64 -55.04 21.96 34.20
N ASP A 65 -55.28 23.23 33.87
CA ASP A 65 -55.42 23.70 32.49
C ASP A 65 -54.12 23.40 31.73
N ILE A 66 -54.21 22.53 30.71
CA ILE A 66 -53.07 21.94 29.99
C ILE A 66 -52.61 22.86 28.85
N LYS A 67 -53.38 23.89 28.50
CA LYS A 67 -53.05 24.89 27.47
C LYS A 67 -51.69 25.58 27.62
N PRO A 68 -51.28 26.07 28.81
CA PRO A 68 -49.95 26.65 29.00
C PRO A 68 -48.82 25.62 28.78
N ILE A 69 -49.04 24.36 29.15
CA ILE A 69 -48.04 23.29 29.01
C ILE A 69 -47.84 22.95 27.53
N GLU A 70 -48.93 22.89 26.76
CA GLU A 70 -48.87 22.63 25.31
C GLU A 70 -48.12 23.75 24.56
N ALA A 71 -48.35 25.02 24.92
CA ALA A 71 -47.64 26.16 24.35
C ALA A 71 -46.13 26.14 24.67
N ILE A 72 -45.76 25.73 25.88
CA ILE A 72 -44.35 25.58 26.29
C ILE A 72 -43.69 24.44 25.52
N LEU A 73 -44.38 23.31 25.34
CA LEU A 73 -43.86 22.18 24.56
C LEU A 73 -43.65 22.56 23.10
N GLN A 74 -44.63 23.20 22.45
CA GLN A 74 -44.51 23.65 21.06
C GLN A 74 -43.33 24.61 20.88
N LYS A 75 -43.15 25.56 21.81
CA LYS A 75 -42.00 26.47 21.80
C LYS A 75 -40.68 25.71 21.97
N SER A 76 -40.63 24.76 22.90
CA SER A 76 -39.43 23.94 23.14
C SER A 76 -39.05 23.09 21.93
N PHE A 77 -40.01 22.52 21.21
CA PHE A 77 -39.74 21.75 19.98
C PHE A 77 -39.23 22.64 18.86
N LEU A 78 -39.75 23.87 18.73
CA LEU A 78 -39.24 24.84 17.77
C LEU A 78 -37.80 25.25 18.09
N ASP A 79 -37.49 25.52 19.37
CA ASP A 79 -36.14 25.87 19.82
C ASP A 79 -35.16 24.70 19.63
N ILE A 80 -35.58 23.47 19.91
CA ILE A 80 -34.76 22.26 19.66
C ILE A 80 -34.48 22.09 18.18
N LYS A 81 -35.49 22.23 17.31
CA LYS A 81 -35.31 22.14 15.85
C LYS A 81 -34.34 23.21 15.34
N PHE A 82 -34.41 24.41 15.90
CA PHE A 82 -33.53 25.51 15.55
C PHE A 82 -32.09 25.30 16.07
N MET A 83 -31.94 24.74 17.27
CA MET A 83 -30.62 24.34 17.81
C MET A 83 -29.99 23.20 17.01
N ILE A 84 -30.75 22.20 16.58
CA ILE A 84 -30.27 21.11 15.71
C ILE A 84 -29.84 21.65 14.35
N GLY A 85 -30.59 22.62 13.78
CA GLY A 85 -30.22 23.27 12.52
C GLY A 85 -28.96 24.14 12.62
N ARG A 86 -28.63 24.63 13.82
CA ARG A 86 -27.43 25.44 14.10
C ARG A 86 -26.25 24.65 14.66
N GLN A 87 -26.45 23.41 15.08
CA GLN A 87 -25.34 22.57 15.48
C GLN A 87 -24.42 22.36 14.27
N PRO A 88 -23.10 22.56 14.43
CA PRO A 88 -22.15 22.24 13.38
C PRO A 88 -22.28 20.74 13.10
N LYS A 89 -22.78 20.39 11.91
CA LYS A 89 -22.88 18.99 11.48
C LYS A 89 -21.49 18.37 11.67
N SER A 90 -21.41 17.33 12.49
CA SER A 90 -20.17 16.61 12.71
C SER A 90 -19.63 16.14 11.35
N ILE A 91 -18.56 16.77 10.89
CA ILE A 91 -17.84 16.33 9.70
C ILE A 91 -17.11 15.06 10.13
N VAL A 92 -17.78 13.92 9.98
CA VAL A 92 -17.15 12.62 10.19
C VAL A 92 -16.15 12.44 9.05
N ARG A 93 -14.87 12.71 9.31
CA ARG A 93 -13.78 12.40 8.37
C ARG A 93 -13.73 10.89 8.20
N LYS A 94 -14.31 10.39 7.10
CA LYS A 94 -14.05 9.03 6.63
C LYS A 94 -12.65 8.99 6.04
N PHE A 95 -11.69 8.47 6.80
CA PHE A 95 -10.42 8.01 6.24
C PHE A 95 -10.65 6.64 5.60
N GLN A 96 -11.08 6.65 4.33
CA GLN A 96 -11.09 5.46 3.51
C GLN A 96 -9.89 5.52 2.57
N ILE A 97 -8.95 4.57 2.70
CA ILE A 97 -7.95 4.31 1.68
C ILE A 97 -8.68 3.57 0.56
N LEU A 98 -9.41 4.31 -0.27
CA LEU A 98 -9.86 3.77 -1.54
C LEU A 98 -8.67 3.77 -2.49
N LEU A 99 -8.40 2.63 -3.15
CA LEU A 99 -7.49 2.57 -4.30
C LEU A 99 -7.96 3.47 -5.47
N PHE A 100 -9.17 4.02 -5.42
CA PHE A 100 -9.80 4.82 -6.47
C PHE A 100 -10.56 6.02 -5.88
N PRO A 101 -10.42 7.23 -6.42
CA PRO A 101 -11.14 8.40 -5.91
C PRO A 101 -12.66 8.29 -6.20
N GLU A 102 -13.51 8.60 -5.21
CA GLU A 102 -14.99 8.59 -5.36
C GLU A 102 -15.49 9.69 -6.31
N GLN A 103 -14.77 10.81 -6.42
CA GLN A 103 -15.03 11.88 -7.37
C GLN A 103 -13.93 11.93 -8.44
N ASP A 104 -14.30 12.16 -9.70
CA ASP A 104 -13.38 12.29 -10.85
C ASP A 104 -12.53 11.05 -11.20
N ALA A 105 -13.01 9.84 -10.89
CA ALA A 105 -12.36 8.58 -11.29
C ALA A 105 -12.01 8.52 -12.79
N LYS A 106 -12.85 9.10 -13.65
CA LYS A 106 -12.64 9.14 -15.11
C LYS A 106 -11.45 10.02 -15.52
N LEU A 107 -11.24 11.15 -14.84
CA LEU A 107 -10.08 12.02 -15.09
C LEU A 107 -8.81 11.37 -14.56
N PHE A 108 -8.87 10.80 -13.35
CA PHE A 108 -7.73 10.09 -12.77
C PHE A 108 -7.26 8.93 -13.65
N TYR A 109 -8.17 8.06 -14.11
CA TYR A 109 -7.83 6.95 -15.00
C TYR A 109 -7.25 7.44 -16.33
N LYS A 110 -7.80 8.53 -16.89
CA LYS A 110 -7.32 9.12 -18.15
C LYS A 110 -5.88 9.65 -18.03
N ILE A 111 -5.52 10.27 -16.91
CA ILE A 111 -4.15 10.78 -16.72
C ILE A 111 -3.18 9.64 -16.37
N VAL A 112 -3.53 8.80 -15.40
CA VAL A 112 -2.64 7.76 -14.85
C VAL A 112 -2.43 6.63 -15.86
N PHE A 113 -3.52 6.05 -16.39
CA PHE A 113 -3.40 4.99 -17.39
C PHE A 113 -3.13 5.50 -18.80
N GLY A 114 -3.38 6.79 -19.07
CA GLY A 114 -3.09 7.38 -20.37
C GLY A 114 -1.62 7.75 -20.54
N ARG A 115 -1.13 8.70 -19.74
CA ARG A 115 0.19 9.31 -19.96
C ARG A 115 1.25 8.67 -19.07
N TRP A 116 0.99 8.53 -17.77
CA TRP A 116 2.00 7.99 -16.84
C TRP A 116 2.32 6.52 -17.08
N PHE A 117 1.30 5.68 -17.22
CA PHE A 117 1.48 4.25 -17.50
C PHE A 117 2.15 4.02 -18.85
N LEU A 118 1.80 4.82 -19.87
CA LEU A 118 2.43 4.73 -21.18
C LEU A 118 3.92 5.12 -21.12
N TRP A 119 4.29 6.16 -20.37
CA TRP A 119 5.70 6.50 -20.14
C TRP A 119 6.46 5.40 -19.39
N LEU A 120 5.82 4.76 -18.40
CA LEU A 120 6.39 3.61 -17.69
C LEU A 120 6.64 2.43 -18.63
N ALA A 121 5.63 2.10 -19.46
CA ALA A 121 5.73 1.01 -20.43
C ALA A 121 6.84 1.28 -21.46
N ILE A 122 6.97 2.52 -21.95
CA ILE A 122 8.05 2.93 -22.85
C ILE A 122 9.41 2.78 -22.17
N MET A 123 9.56 3.23 -20.91
CA MET A 123 10.82 3.08 -20.18
C MET A 123 11.22 1.61 -20.00
N ILE A 124 10.27 0.75 -19.66
CA ILE A 124 10.50 -0.69 -19.53
C ILE A 124 10.86 -1.30 -20.89
N ALA A 125 10.15 -0.93 -21.95
CA ALA A 125 10.44 -1.40 -23.31
C ALA A 125 11.84 -0.98 -23.77
N LEU A 126 12.24 0.27 -23.52
CA LEU A 126 13.58 0.77 -23.84
C LEU A 126 14.66 0.04 -23.05
N ASN A 127 14.46 -0.19 -21.76
CA ASN A 127 15.43 -0.91 -20.94
C ASN A 127 15.62 -2.36 -21.41
N ASN A 128 14.52 -3.05 -21.70
CA ASN A 128 14.57 -4.41 -22.25
C ASN A 128 15.20 -4.44 -23.64
N LEU A 129 14.88 -3.47 -24.51
CA LEU A 129 15.47 -3.36 -25.84
C LEU A 129 16.97 -3.06 -25.78
N TYR A 130 17.39 -2.22 -24.83
CA TYR A 130 18.80 -1.93 -24.59
C TYR A 130 19.56 -3.17 -24.12
N SER A 131 19.05 -3.86 -23.09
CA SER A 131 19.64 -5.12 -22.60
C SER A 131 19.70 -6.17 -23.71
N TRP A 132 18.61 -6.35 -24.45
CA TRP A 132 18.55 -7.27 -25.59
C TRP A 132 19.56 -6.90 -26.68
N GLY A 133 19.69 -5.61 -27.01
CA GLY A 133 20.64 -5.13 -28.01
C GLY A 133 22.10 -5.38 -27.62
N ILE A 134 22.46 -5.17 -26.36
CA ILE A 134 23.81 -5.47 -25.85
C ILE A 134 24.06 -6.98 -25.90
N HIS A 135 23.15 -7.80 -25.35
CA HIS A 135 23.29 -9.26 -25.38
C HIS A 135 23.37 -9.83 -26.80
N TYR A 136 22.58 -9.30 -27.73
CA TYR A 136 22.61 -9.71 -29.13
C TYR A 136 23.94 -9.36 -29.79
N SER A 137 24.45 -8.16 -29.55
CA SER A 137 25.75 -7.68 -30.05
C SER A 137 26.90 -8.53 -29.52
N ASP A 138 26.93 -8.78 -28.21
CA ASP A 138 27.99 -9.55 -27.56
C ASP A 138 27.97 -11.01 -28.00
N ASN A 139 26.78 -11.63 -28.07
CA ASN A 139 26.65 -13.00 -28.56
C ASN A 139 27.09 -13.12 -30.03
N SER A 140 26.77 -12.13 -30.87
CA SER A 140 27.20 -12.11 -32.27
C SER A 140 28.72 -12.02 -32.39
N LYS A 141 29.37 -11.18 -31.58
CA LYS A 141 30.83 -11.08 -31.52
C LYS A 141 31.48 -12.36 -31.03
N GLU A 142 30.94 -12.99 -30.00
CA GLU A 142 31.46 -14.28 -29.51
C GLU A 142 31.35 -15.37 -30.57
N ILE A 143 30.22 -15.43 -31.30
CA ILE A 143 30.04 -16.39 -32.39
C ILE A 143 31.09 -16.14 -33.49
N GLU A 144 31.30 -14.89 -33.88
CA GLU A 144 32.30 -14.52 -34.90
C GLU A 144 33.72 -14.91 -34.45
N ILE A 145 34.10 -14.62 -33.20
CA ILE A 145 35.40 -15.00 -32.65
C ILE A 145 35.57 -16.53 -32.65
N ARG A 146 34.54 -17.28 -32.23
CA ARG A 146 34.57 -18.75 -32.24
C ARG A 146 34.69 -19.29 -33.66
N GLN A 147 34.00 -18.70 -34.64
CA GLN A 147 34.12 -19.08 -36.04
C GLN A 147 35.53 -18.84 -36.58
N ILE A 148 36.12 -17.66 -36.31
CA ILE A 148 37.49 -17.33 -36.71
C ILE A 148 38.50 -18.31 -36.08
N GLN A 149 38.34 -18.64 -34.80
CA GLN A 149 39.19 -19.60 -34.11
C GLN A 149 39.06 -21.01 -34.70
N ASN A 150 37.83 -21.48 -34.93
CA ASN A 150 37.57 -22.77 -35.56
C ASN A 150 38.16 -22.83 -36.97
N ASP A 151 38.03 -21.77 -37.76
CA ASP A 151 38.62 -21.69 -39.10
C ASP A 151 40.15 -21.70 -39.08
N ARG A 152 40.77 -21.03 -38.10
CA ARG A 152 42.22 -21.09 -37.90
C ARG A 152 42.68 -22.50 -37.55
N ILE A 153 41.99 -23.17 -36.62
CA ILE A 153 42.30 -24.56 -36.23
C ILE A 153 42.13 -25.50 -37.43
N ARG A 154 41.04 -25.36 -38.19
CA ARG A 154 40.79 -26.15 -39.39
C ARG A 154 41.90 -25.96 -40.43
N LYS A 155 42.28 -24.72 -40.73
CA LYS A 155 43.38 -24.42 -41.67
C LYS A 155 44.72 -24.96 -41.18
N ALA A 156 45.03 -24.84 -39.89
CA ALA A 156 46.25 -25.40 -39.30
C ALA A 156 46.27 -26.94 -39.37
N TRP A 157 45.13 -27.58 -39.10
CA TRP A 157 44.96 -29.02 -39.22
C TRP A 157 45.14 -29.49 -40.66
N GLU A 158 44.51 -28.82 -41.63
CA GLU A 158 44.66 -29.09 -43.06
C GLU A 158 46.13 -28.93 -43.50
N TYR A 159 46.80 -27.86 -43.09
CA TYR A 159 48.21 -27.63 -43.38
C TYR A 159 49.10 -28.76 -42.85
N LEU A 160 48.94 -29.14 -41.58
CA LEU A 160 49.68 -30.26 -40.97
C LEU A 160 49.38 -31.59 -41.67
N TYR A 161 48.13 -31.82 -42.06
CA TYR A 161 47.74 -33.05 -42.74
C TYR A 161 48.33 -33.14 -44.16
N VAL A 162 48.43 -32.02 -44.88
CA VAL A 162 49.03 -31.98 -46.22
C VAL A 162 50.55 -32.15 -46.13
N ASN A 163 51.21 -31.45 -45.22
CA ASN A 163 52.67 -31.29 -45.19
C ASN A 163 53.43 -32.40 -44.43
N ASN A 164 52.76 -33.26 -43.64
CA ASN A 164 53.41 -34.33 -42.90
C ASN A 164 53.44 -35.69 -43.64
N ASP A 165 54.13 -36.66 -43.04
CA ASP A 165 54.30 -38.01 -43.52
C ASP A 165 53.05 -38.90 -43.32
N LYS A 166 53.08 -40.12 -43.89
CA LYS A 166 51.94 -41.04 -43.91
C LYS A 166 51.53 -41.53 -42.52
N GLU A 167 52.49 -41.73 -41.60
CA GLU A 167 52.19 -42.20 -40.24
C GLU A 167 51.49 -41.11 -39.42
N THR A 168 51.97 -39.87 -39.49
CA THR A 168 51.31 -38.72 -38.83
C THR A 168 49.89 -38.52 -39.35
N LYS A 169 49.64 -38.65 -40.67
CA LYS A 169 48.29 -38.58 -41.24
C LYS A 169 47.36 -39.66 -40.69
N LYS A 170 47.87 -40.87 -40.44
CA LYS A 170 47.10 -41.98 -39.86
C LYS A 170 46.74 -41.72 -38.40
N LEU A 171 47.67 -41.17 -37.61
CA LEU A 171 47.41 -40.74 -36.24
C LEU A 171 46.36 -39.61 -36.18
N MET A 172 46.47 -38.61 -37.06
CA MET A 172 45.50 -37.52 -37.17
C MET A 172 44.09 -38.02 -37.52
N LYS A 173 43.96 -38.97 -38.47
CA LYS A 173 42.68 -39.61 -38.79
C LYS A 173 42.07 -40.35 -37.60
N LYS A 174 42.89 -41.07 -36.84
CA LYS A 174 42.46 -41.78 -35.62
C LYS A 174 41.98 -40.78 -34.55
N ALA A 175 42.72 -39.70 -34.34
CA ALA A 175 42.32 -38.63 -33.42
C ALA A 175 40.99 -37.99 -33.82
N TYR A 176 40.78 -37.75 -35.12
CA TYR A 176 39.51 -37.22 -35.63
C TYR A 176 38.34 -38.20 -35.40
N ALA A 177 38.50 -39.48 -35.75
CA ALA A 177 37.47 -40.50 -35.54
C ALA A 177 37.07 -40.60 -34.05
N ASN A 178 38.05 -40.65 -33.15
CA ASN A 178 37.80 -40.68 -31.71
C ASN A 178 37.06 -39.42 -31.22
N SER A 179 37.35 -38.24 -31.78
CA SER A 179 36.67 -37.00 -31.39
C SER A 179 35.20 -36.93 -31.84
N VAL A 180 34.83 -37.69 -32.87
CA VAL A 180 33.45 -37.79 -33.37
C VAL A 180 32.66 -38.83 -32.56
N GLU A 181 33.30 -39.91 -32.13
CA GLU A 181 32.68 -40.95 -31.29
C GLU A 181 32.50 -40.54 -29.82
N SER A 182 33.24 -39.54 -29.33
CA SER A 182 33.16 -39.06 -27.93
C SER A 182 32.04 -38.03 -27.66
N LYS A 183 31.15 -37.80 -28.62
CA LYS A 183 29.95 -36.96 -28.48
C LYS A 183 28.71 -37.81 -28.24
#